data_AF-A0AA39MQ44-F1
#
_entry.id   AF-A0AA39MQ44-F1
#
_cell.length_a   1.000
_cell.length_b   1.000
_cell.length_c   1.000
_cell.angle_alpha   90.00
_cell.angle_beta   90.00
_cell.angle_gamma   90.00
#
_symmetry.space_group_name_H-M   'P 1'
#
loop_
_entity.id
_entity.type
_entity.pdbx_description
1 polymer ?
#
loop_
_entity_poly.entity_id
_entity_poly.type
_entity_poly.pdbx_seq_one_letter_code
_entity_poly.pdbx_strand_id
1 'polypeptide(L)'
;MLGDCMELTQLDGSTRWIPKNIPNIDRTIEPLLRLEVLFPHLRRKFPAGFFGEHDLDFSTKDISDNLSLTLSSMEDTHIRKPMHLASRNEVAMNALADLSFHHPCVWQSLILGENATVFHKLFERHDNPNFTLEMCANLVACLYMSETDVSTSYSCTFADVAAKDFPDHCINTLLSFFAEFDSYKDAMDHRPRLLLAIIQFFVLDSENSPPASLFGTLGQSPGDYSTFISKYRLLEVVLQAVKRDLHDPDNSPSPFLHDGPCKVIVSFITSNLFTGDFGIHPSGIRFEVTRLIWTCYDHALSCMISVLNREPALGISVPLAEWDTKAFFSSIIGIVLQDFNSDDLDRFPSGYQLHYGQGYASPFRAVDFLLGQGFSGGIADAYDAFLEQGVLMHITQKRQLQLWLIEGLQRYITGISEATKKTGKYRDIQSESFLQRHIDNLHQSIVIHGICASIARNRIQSRSILSSLASIAPNHQNWPEIIDTLNPETYDRTPSESDGLKDEICYKKELKETVCILAKCLEAERDGKSGVNWPSKTLSYNNWWRKFHHVCGSQKGKKGLGDFDEDMQPEDKDFERQ
;
A
#
# COMPACT_ATOMS: atom_id res chain seq x y z
N MET A 1 -32.24 1.33 -43.65
CA MET A 1 -31.29 1.71 -42.59
C MET A 1 -30.95 3.20 -42.63
N LEU A 2 -30.23 3.72 -43.62
CA LEU A 2 -29.98 5.19 -43.71
C LEU A 2 -31.26 6.00 -43.85
N GLY A 3 -32.14 5.65 -44.79
CA GLY A 3 -33.42 6.35 -44.97
C GLY A 3 -34.35 6.28 -43.75
N ASP A 4 -34.04 5.46 -42.75
CA ASP A 4 -34.79 5.40 -41.49
C ASP A 4 -34.33 6.51 -40.53
N CYS A 5 -33.04 6.83 -40.52
CA CYS A 5 -32.40 7.81 -39.62
C CYS A 5 -31.94 9.12 -40.29
N MET A 6 -31.83 9.16 -41.61
CA MET A 6 -31.38 10.31 -42.40
C MET A 6 -32.47 10.69 -43.40
N GLU A 7 -32.57 11.98 -43.69
CA GLU A 7 -33.39 12.53 -44.77
C GLU A 7 -32.52 13.24 -45.78
N LEU A 8 -32.96 13.22 -47.04
CA LEU A 8 -32.22 13.82 -48.14
C LEU A 8 -32.73 15.23 -48.38
N THR A 9 -31.84 16.22 -48.27
CA THR A 9 -32.19 17.63 -48.39
C THR A 9 -31.27 18.30 -49.40
N GLN A 10 -31.81 19.26 -50.16
CA GLN A 10 -31.00 20.16 -50.98
C GLN A 10 -30.58 21.36 -50.14
N LEU A 11 -29.28 21.47 -49.84
CA LEU A 11 -28.67 22.63 -49.20
C LEU A 11 -27.59 23.20 -50.12
N ASP A 12 -27.64 24.51 -50.35
CA ASP A 12 -26.66 25.26 -51.15
C ASP A 12 -26.39 24.66 -52.55
N GLY A 13 -27.41 24.10 -53.20
CA GLY A 13 -27.30 23.49 -54.53
C GLY A 13 -26.71 22.07 -54.56
N SER A 14 -26.42 21.49 -53.40
CA SER A 14 -25.95 20.10 -53.25
C SER A 14 -26.94 19.25 -52.48
N THR A 15 -27.17 18.02 -52.94
CA THR A 15 -28.03 17.04 -52.27
C THR A 15 -27.24 16.34 -51.18
N ARG A 16 -27.72 16.39 -49.93
CA ARG A 16 -27.01 15.84 -48.75
C ARG A 16 -27.93 15.04 -47.84
N TRP A 17 -27.36 14.05 -47.17
CA TRP A 17 -28.04 13.32 -46.10
C TRP A 17 -27.91 14.07 -44.78
N ILE A 18 -29.03 14.42 -44.17
CA ILE A 18 -29.10 15.11 -42.87
C ILE A 18 -29.79 14.20 -41.86
N PRO A 19 -29.31 14.11 -40.61
CA PRO A 19 -29.97 13.34 -39.57
C PRO A 19 -31.39 13.83 -39.28
N LYS A 20 -32.40 12.95 -39.37
CA LYS A 20 -33.80 13.30 -39.07
C LYS A 20 -33.98 13.88 -37.68
N ASN A 21 -34.96 14.77 -37.51
CA ASN A 21 -35.32 15.30 -36.20
C ASN A 21 -36.24 14.34 -35.41
N ILE A 22 -35.69 13.20 -35.00
CA ILE A 22 -36.38 12.20 -34.16
C ILE A 22 -35.58 11.92 -32.87
N PRO A 23 -36.23 11.50 -31.77
CA PRO A 23 -35.53 11.20 -30.52
C PRO A 23 -34.49 10.06 -30.70
N ASN A 24 -33.37 10.16 -29.98
CA ASN A 24 -32.29 9.15 -29.96
C ASN A 24 -31.66 8.82 -31.32
N ILE A 25 -31.79 9.74 -32.28
CA ILE A 25 -31.26 9.58 -33.63
C ILE A 25 -29.76 9.26 -33.67
N ASP A 26 -28.99 9.86 -32.76
CA ASP A 26 -27.56 9.64 -32.66
C ASP A 26 -27.20 8.19 -32.32
N ARG A 27 -27.99 7.54 -31.44
CA ARG A 27 -27.81 6.11 -31.10
C ARG A 27 -28.06 5.18 -32.30
N THR A 28 -28.78 5.68 -33.31
CA THR A 28 -29.08 4.93 -34.53
C THR A 28 -28.01 5.16 -35.60
N ILE A 29 -27.47 6.39 -35.69
CA ILE A 29 -26.48 6.76 -36.69
C ILE A 29 -25.07 6.36 -36.29
N GLU A 30 -24.68 6.54 -35.02
CA GLU A 30 -23.32 6.26 -34.54
C GLU A 30 -22.85 4.84 -34.88
N PRO A 31 -23.65 3.77 -34.69
CA PRO A 31 -23.23 2.41 -35.04
C PRO A 31 -22.95 2.23 -36.54
N LEU A 32 -23.63 2.98 -37.39
CA LEU A 32 -23.42 2.95 -38.84
C LEU A 32 -22.11 3.64 -39.20
N LEU A 33 -21.84 4.81 -38.60
CA LEU A 33 -20.58 5.52 -38.80
C LEU A 33 -19.38 4.70 -38.31
N ARG A 34 -19.53 3.89 -37.25
CA ARG A 34 -18.49 2.94 -36.84
C ARG A 34 -18.14 1.92 -37.92
N LEU A 35 -19.06 1.52 -38.78
CA LEU A 35 -18.75 0.60 -39.88
C LEU A 35 -17.75 1.22 -40.85
N GLU A 36 -17.83 2.52 -41.10
CA GLU A 36 -16.83 3.23 -41.90
C GLU A 36 -15.45 3.18 -41.24
N VAL A 37 -15.39 3.25 -39.92
CA VAL A 37 -14.15 3.15 -39.14
C VAL A 37 -13.59 1.73 -39.17
N LEU A 38 -14.44 0.72 -39.02
CA LEU A 38 -14.05 -0.70 -39.00
C LEU A 38 -13.58 -1.23 -40.37
N PHE A 39 -14.09 -0.66 -41.47
CA PHE A 39 -13.85 -1.18 -42.81
C PHE A 39 -13.25 -0.11 -43.75
N PRO A 40 -12.06 0.42 -43.47
CA PRO A 40 -11.44 1.47 -44.29
C PRO A 40 -11.17 1.01 -45.74
N HIS A 41 -11.02 -0.30 -45.97
CA HIS A 41 -10.89 -0.87 -47.32
C HIS A 41 -12.17 -0.73 -48.16
N LEU A 42 -13.34 -0.64 -47.53
CA LEU A 42 -14.60 -0.37 -48.24
C LEU A 42 -14.65 1.07 -48.77
N ARG A 43 -14.04 2.04 -48.08
CA ARG A 43 -13.90 3.42 -48.60
C ARG A 43 -13.09 3.48 -49.89
N ARG A 44 -12.06 2.63 -50.03
CA ARG A 44 -11.28 2.53 -51.29
C ARG A 44 -12.10 1.95 -52.45
N LYS A 45 -13.10 1.12 -52.14
CA LYS A 45 -13.97 0.48 -53.13
C LYS A 45 -15.18 1.36 -53.50
N PHE A 46 -15.64 2.17 -52.56
CA PHE A 46 -16.74 3.11 -52.72
C PHE A 46 -16.21 4.52 -52.45
N PRO A 47 -15.71 5.23 -53.48
CA PRO A 47 -15.09 6.54 -53.30
C PRO A 47 -16.07 7.63 -52.82
N ALA A 48 -17.37 7.37 -52.81
CA ALA A 48 -18.39 8.23 -52.20
C ALA A 48 -18.75 7.82 -50.75
N GLY A 49 -18.03 6.86 -50.16
CA GLY A 49 -18.30 6.28 -48.84
C GLY A 49 -19.30 5.12 -48.85
N PHE A 50 -19.49 4.48 -47.71
CA PHE A 50 -20.46 3.38 -47.48
C PHE A 50 -21.92 3.87 -47.58
N PHE A 51 -22.13 5.18 -47.53
CA PHE A 51 -23.44 5.82 -47.44
C PHE A 51 -24.03 6.29 -48.79
N GLY A 52 -23.33 6.07 -49.91
CA GLY A 52 -23.84 6.32 -51.27
C GLY A 52 -23.28 7.59 -51.93
N GLU A 53 -23.95 8.11 -52.96
CA GLU A 53 -23.46 9.22 -53.81
C GLU A 53 -23.55 10.62 -53.17
N HIS A 54 -24.05 10.74 -51.94
CA HIS A 54 -24.34 12.02 -51.31
C HIS A 54 -23.61 12.16 -49.97
N ASP A 55 -23.06 13.34 -49.72
CA ASP A 55 -22.34 13.66 -48.48
C ASP A 55 -23.30 13.67 -47.27
N LEU A 56 -22.78 13.28 -46.10
CA LEU A 56 -23.47 13.39 -44.83
C LEU A 56 -23.23 14.78 -44.22
N ASP A 57 -24.28 15.46 -43.77
CA ASP A 57 -24.19 16.79 -43.15
C ASP A 57 -24.72 16.77 -41.72
N PHE A 58 -23.81 16.90 -40.75
CA PHE A 58 -24.10 17.01 -39.32
C PHE A 58 -24.00 18.46 -38.80
N SER A 59 -23.75 19.45 -39.67
CA SER A 59 -23.36 20.80 -39.27
C SER A 59 -24.44 21.59 -38.52
N THR A 60 -25.71 21.26 -38.71
CA THR A 60 -26.86 21.98 -38.16
C THR A 60 -27.50 21.31 -36.95
N LYS A 61 -26.86 20.28 -36.38
CA LYS A 61 -27.48 19.42 -35.36
C LYS A 61 -26.69 19.42 -34.06
N ASP A 62 -27.43 19.48 -32.95
CA ASP A 62 -26.90 19.15 -31.64
C ASP A 62 -26.69 17.63 -31.56
N ILE A 63 -25.43 17.22 -31.41
CA ILE A 63 -25.04 15.82 -31.37
C ILE A 63 -24.60 15.42 -29.96
N SER A 64 -24.94 14.19 -29.59
CA SER A 64 -24.48 13.54 -28.36
C SER A 64 -22.98 13.28 -28.36
N ASP A 65 -22.43 13.10 -27.15
CA ASP A 65 -20.99 12.91 -26.93
C ASP A 65 -20.43 11.70 -27.69
N ASN A 66 -21.14 10.56 -27.72
CA ASN A 66 -20.71 9.37 -28.46
C ASN A 66 -20.62 9.59 -29.97
N LEU A 67 -21.60 10.32 -30.53
CA LEU A 67 -21.60 10.65 -31.95
C LEU A 67 -20.50 11.67 -32.27
N SER A 68 -20.32 12.67 -31.41
CA SER A 68 -19.23 13.65 -31.48
C SER A 68 -17.87 12.96 -31.49
N LEU A 69 -17.68 11.98 -30.61
CA LEU A 69 -16.46 11.20 -30.50
C LEU A 69 -16.16 10.39 -31.76
N THR A 70 -17.18 9.70 -32.28
CA THR A 70 -17.07 8.93 -33.53
C THR A 70 -16.73 9.85 -34.70
N LEU A 71 -17.45 10.97 -34.86
CA LEU A 71 -17.17 11.95 -35.93
C LEU A 71 -15.78 12.57 -35.81
N SER A 72 -15.28 12.78 -34.59
CA SER A 72 -13.93 13.31 -34.36
C SER A 72 -12.84 12.32 -34.77
N SER A 73 -13.08 11.02 -34.60
CA SER A 73 -12.14 9.96 -35.04
C SER A 73 -12.04 9.81 -36.56
N MET A 74 -13.04 10.27 -37.32
CA MET A 74 -13.11 10.08 -38.78
C MET A 74 -12.40 11.21 -39.54
N GLU A 75 -11.81 10.90 -40.69
CA GLU A 75 -11.13 11.87 -41.58
C GLU A 75 -11.84 12.01 -42.94
N ASP A 76 -13.13 11.67 -42.98
CA ASP A 76 -13.89 11.56 -44.21
C ASP A 76 -14.34 12.93 -44.76
N THR A 77 -13.92 13.27 -45.97
CA THR A 77 -14.32 14.51 -46.68
C THR A 77 -15.80 14.53 -47.05
N HIS A 78 -16.44 13.36 -47.13
CA HIS A 78 -17.87 13.22 -47.41
C HIS A 78 -18.74 13.42 -46.17
N ILE A 79 -18.14 13.70 -45.02
CA ILE A 79 -18.86 13.96 -43.77
C ILE A 79 -18.58 15.39 -43.32
N ARG A 80 -19.60 16.26 -43.47
CA ARG A 80 -19.55 17.62 -42.93
C ARG A 80 -19.85 17.58 -41.44
N LYS A 81 -18.85 17.96 -40.65
CA LYS A 81 -18.88 17.94 -39.19
C LYS A 81 -19.48 19.25 -38.61
N PRO A 82 -19.97 19.23 -37.36
CA PRO A 82 -20.32 20.45 -36.64
C PRO A 82 -19.14 21.42 -36.52
N MET A 83 -19.43 22.73 -36.56
CA MET A 83 -18.41 23.78 -36.49
C MET A 83 -17.67 23.79 -35.15
N HIS A 84 -18.36 23.40 -34.06
CA HIS A 84 -17.82 23.33 -32.71
C HIS A 84 -17.39 21.91 -32.32
N LEU A 85 -17.15 21.02 -33.29
CA LEU A 85 -16.67 19.68 -33.00
C LEU A 85 -15.26 19.76 -32.41
N ALA A 86 -15.08 19.14 -31.24
CA ALA A 86 -13.79 19.09 -30.56
C ALA A 86 -12.70 18.48 -31.44
N SER A 87 -11.48 18.98 -31.29
CA SER A 87 -10.34 18.41 -32.02
C SER A 87 -10.03 16.98 -31.54
N ARG A 88 -9.35 16.17 -32.34
CA ARG A 88 -8.97 14.80 -31.91
C ARG A 88 -8.17 14.77 -30.60
N ASN A 89 -7.29 15.75 -30.40
CA ASN A 89 -6.50 15.86 -29.17
C ASN A 89 -7.39 16.22 -27.98
N GLU A 90 -8.32 17.16 -28.16
CA GLU A 90 -9.27 17.55 -27.12
C GLU A 90 -10.19 16.39 -26.74
N VAL A 91 -10.69 15.64 -27.73
CA VAL A 91 -11.48 14.42 -27.50
C VAL A 91 -10.65 13.36 -26.76
N ALA A 92 -9.39 13.15 -27.13
CA ALA A 92 -8.51 12.19 -26.45
C ALA A 92 -8.22 12.62 -25.00
N MET A 93 -7.98 13.91 -24.74
CA MET A 93 -7.79 14.46 -23.39
C MET A 93 -9.05 14.28 -22.53
N ASN A 94 -10.22 14.65 -23.06
CA ASN A 94 -11.49 14.49 -22.35
C ASN A 94 -11.78 13.01 -22.09
N ALA A 95 -11.50 12.12 -23.05
CA ALA A 95 -11.66 10.68 -22.87
C ALA A 95 -10.72 10.10 -21.81
N LEU A 96 -9.51 10.64 -21.65
CA LEU A 96 -8.57 10.27 -20.58
C LEU A 96 -9.03 10.78 -19.20
N ALA A 97 -9.63 11.98 -19.14
CA ALA A 97 -10.19 12.55 -17.91
C ALA A 97 -11.43 11.80 -17.43
N ASP A 98 -12.42 11.65 -18.32
CA ASP A 98 -13.76 11.21 -17.94
C ASP A 98 -13.94 9.69 -18.01
N LEU A 99 -12.88 8.94 -18.36
CA LEU A 99 -12.90 7.48 -18.55
C LEU A 99 -14.06 7.03 -19.47
N SER A 100 -14.30 7.81 -20.52
CA SER A 100 -15.41 7.58 -21.45
C SER A 100 -15.29 6.22 -22.13
N PHE A 101 -16.39 5.47 -22.17
CA PHE A 101 -16.45 4.17 -22.85
C PHE A 101 -16.90 4.34 -24.30
N HIS A 102 -16.15 3.75 -25.21
CA HIS A 102 -16.52 3.68 -26.62
C HIS A 102 -15.99 2.40 -27.27
N HIS A 103 -16.45 2.13 -28.49
CA HIS A 103 -15.98 1.00 -29.28
C HIS A 103 -14.46 1.10 -29.58
N PRO A 104 -13.66 0.02 -29.41
CA PRO A 104 -12.20 0.04 -29.57
C PRO A 104 -11.71 0.62 -30.90
N CYS A 105 -12.39 0.32 -32.01
CA CYS A 105 -12.00 0.83 -33.33
C CYS A 105 -12.04 2.36 -33.44
N VAL A 106 -12.91 3.01 -32.69
CA VAL A 106 -13.05 4.47 -32.71
C VAL A 106 -11.86 5.11 -32.02
N TRP A 107 -11.42 4.52 -30.88
CA TRP A 107 -10.19 4.91 -30.22
C TRP A 107 -8.96 4.64 -31.07
N GLN A 108 -8.86 3.46 -31.69
CA GLN A 108 -7.76 3.15 -32.60
C GLN A 108 -7.69 4.14 -33.76
N SER A 109 -8.83 4.51 -34.36
CA SER A 109 -8.89 5.51 -35.43
C SER A 109 -8.53 6.91 -34.95
N LEU A 110 -8.89 7.26 -33.71
CA LEU A 110 -8.49 8.53 -33.09
C LEU A 110 -6.97 8.60 -32.94
N ILE A 111 -6.33 7.51 -32.53
CA ILE A 111 -4.88 7.38 -32.31
C ILE A 111 -4.10 7.34 -33.64
N LEU A 112 -4.54 6.51 -34.59
CA LEU A 112 -3.83 6.16 -35.83
C LEU A 112 -4.10 7.08 -37.03
N GLY A 113 -4.96 8.09 -36.90
CA GLY A 113 -5.31 8.97 -38.02
C GLY A 113 -4.10 9.62 -38.70
N GLU A 114 -4.29 10.14 -39.92
CA GLU A 114 -3.20 10.44 -40.89
C GLU A 114 -2.10 11.39 -40.38
N ASN A 115 -2.35 12.13 -39.30
CA ASN A 115 -1.38 12.93 -38.58
C ASN A 115 -1.15 12.41 -37.15
N ALA A 116 -0.67 11.17 -36.99
CA ALA A 116 -0.41 10.44 -35.73
C ALA A 116 0.45 11.22 -34.70
N THR A 117 -0.11 12.30 -34.21
CA THR A 117 0.47 13.32 -33.33
C THR A 117 -0.32 13.40 -32.04
N VAL A 118 -1.34 12.55 -31.86
CA VAL A 118 -2.15 12.51 -30.64
C VAL A 118 -1.24 12.21 -29.45
N PHE A 119 -0.48 11.10 -29.46
CA PHE A 119 0.47 10.84 -28.37
C PHE A 119 1.56 11.91 -28.23
N HIS A 120 2.15 12.39 -29.32
CA HIS A 120 3.17 13.45 -29.22
C HIS A 120 2.62 14.75 -28.61
N LYS A 121 1.42 15.20 -29.01
CA LYS A 121 0.81 16.46 -28.55
C LYS A 121 0.08 16.35 -27.22
N LEU A 122 -0.35 15.15 -26.82
CA LEU A 122 -1.03 14.95 -25.53
C LEU A 122 -0.09 15.16 -24.33
N PHE A 123 1.21 14.90 -24.51
CA PHE A 123 2.17 14.86 -23.39
C PHE A 123 3.48 15.65 -23.65
N GLU A 124 3.55 16.44 -24.72
CA GLU A 124 4.68 17.34 -24.96
C GLU A 124 4.77 18.39 -23.83
N ARG A 125 5.89 18.32 -23.10
CA ARG A 125 6.21 18.99 -21.83
C ARG A 125 5.94 20.51 -21.78
N HIS A 126 5.93 21.19 -22.92
CA HIS A 126 5.83 22.64 -23.01
C HIS A 126 4.48 23.16 -23.52
N ASP A 127 3.62 22.31 -24.08
CA ASP A 127 2.47 22.76 -24.88
C ASP A 127 1.09 22.32 -24.36
N ASN A 128 1.00 21.51 -23.30
CA ASN A 128 -0.30 20.98 -22.86
C ASN A 128 -0.53 21.04 -21.32
N PRO A 129 -1.01 22.19 -20.79
CA PRO A 129 -1.29 22.35 -19.36
C PRO A 129 -2.50 21.52 -18.87
N ASN A 130 -3.21 20.82 -19.77
CA ASN A 130 -4.43 20.09 -19.44
C ASN A 130 -4.19 18.63 -19.00
N PHE A 131 -2.96 18.12 -19.09
CA PHE A 131 -2.64 16.76 -18.63
C PHE A 131 -2.52 16.70 -17.11
N THR A 132 -3.39 15.89 -16.48
CA THR A 132 -3.51 15.81 -15.02
C THR A 132 -2.93 14.53 -14.44
N LEU A 133 -2.65 14.53 -13.13
CA LEU A 133 -2.21 13.34 -12.40
C LEU A 133 -3.25 12.21 -12.45
N GLU A 134 -4.55 12.53 -12.51
CA GLU A 134 -5.63 11.54 -12.62
C GLU A 134 -5.60 10.84 -13.99
N MET A 135 -5.43 11.59 -15.08
CA MET A 135 -5.23 11.01 -16.42
C MET A 135 -4.00 10.10 -16.46
N CYS A 136 -2.91 10.51 -15.80
CA CYS A 136 -1.70 9.70 -15.67
C CYS A 136 -1.98 8.39 -14.89
N ALA A 137 -2.67 8.47 -13.75
CA ALA A 137 -3.05 7.29 -12.96
C ALA A 137 -3.86 6.29 -13.78
N ASN A 138 -4.86 6.77 -14.54
CA ASN A 138 -5.69 5.93 -15.41
C ASN A 138 -4.85 5.21 -16.47
N LEU A 139 -3.96 5.93 -17.15
CA LEU A 139 -3.11 5.35 -18.19
C LEU A 139 -2.11 4.33 -17.62
N VAL A 140 -1.45 4.65 -16.50
CA VAL A 140 -0.51 3.75 -15.83
C VAL A 140 -1.24 2.50 -15.31
N ALA A 141 -2.46 2.65 -14.77
CA ALA A 141 -3.26 1.50 -14.35
C ALA A 141 -3.57 0.57 -15.54
N CYS A 142 -4.00 1.10 -16.69
CA CYS A 142 -4.23 0.28 -17.88
C CYS A 142 -2.94 -0.41 -18.39
N LEU A 143 -1.78 0.26 -18.31
CA LEU A 143 -0.49 -0.29 -18.75
C LEU A 143 0.01 -1.47 -17.88
N TYR A 144 -0.19 -1.41 -16.56
CA TYR A 144 0.45 -2.34 -15.62
C TYR A 144 -0.53 -3.25 -14.87
N MET A 145 -1.77 -2.81 -14.65
CA MET A 145 -2.77 -3.53 -13.85
C MET A 145 -3.82 -4.27 -14.67
N SER A 146 -4.00 -3.92 -15.95
CA SER A 146 -5.05 -4.54 -16.77
C SER A 146 -4.77 -6.03 -17.02
N GLU A 147 -5.63 -6.89 -16.46
CA GLU A 147 -5.68 -8.33 -16.74
C GLU A 147 -6.69 -8.66 -17.84
N THR A 148 -7.48 -7.67 -18.29
CA THR A 148 -8.58 -7.88 -19.22
C THR A 148 -8.11 -7.86 -20.67
N ASP A 149 -8.47 -8.92 -21.40
CA ASP A 149 -8.27 -9.00 -22.84
C ASP A 149 -9.30 -8.09 -23.54
N VAL A 150 -8.99 -6.78 -23.64
CA VAL A 150 -9.89 -5.72 -24.17
C VAL A 150 -10.39 -6.02 -25.60
N SER A 151 -9.75 -6.94 -26.32
CA SER A 151 -10.08 -7.31 -27.70
C SER A 151 -11.42 -8.02 -27.84
N THR A 152 -11.99 -8.56 -26.75
CA THR A 152 -13.32 -9.18 -26.76
C THR A 152 -14.42 -8.27 -26.24
N SER A 153 -14.10 -7.05 -25.77
CA SER A 153 -15.10 -6.12 -25.23
C SER A 153 -15.76 -5.28 -26.33
N TYR A 154 -17.08 -5.13 -26.26
CA TYR A 154 -17.85 -4.25 -27.15
C TYR A 154 -17.63 -2.76 -26.86
N SER A 155 -17.02 -2.42 -25.72
CA SER A 155 -16.67 -1.05 -25.32
C SER A 155 -15.49 -1.04 -24.37
N CYS A 156 -14.65 -0.01 -24.46
CA CYS A 156 -13.47 0.19 -23.62
C CYS A 156 -13.16 1.68 -23.48
N THR A 157 -12.26 2.03 -22.58
CA THR A 157 -11.78 3.41 -22.45
C THR A 157 -10.69 3.71 -23.48
N PHE A 158 -10.41 4.99 -23.71
CA PHE A 158 -9.26 5.40 -24.52
C PHE A 158 -7.93 4.89 -23.92
N ALA A 159 -7.80 4.93 -22.59
CA ALA A 159 -6.61 4.45 -21.89
C ALA A 159 -6.37 2.94 -22.10
N ASP A 160 -7.44 2.13 -22.14
CA ASP A 160 -7.35 0.70 -22.41
C ASP A 160 -6.75 0.41 -23.79
N VAL A 161 -7.25 1.08 -24.83
CA VAL A 161 -6.76 0.91 -26.21
C VAL A 161 -5.34 1.44 -26.35
N ALA A 162 -5.06 2.61 -25.77
CA ALA A 162 -3.72 3.19 -25.75
C ALA A 162 -2.70 2.24 -25.11
N ALA A 163 -3.02 1.71 -23.92
CA ALA A 163 -2.13 0.81 -23.19
C ALA A 163 -1.97 -0.56 -23.87
N LYS A 164 -3.03 -1.10 -24.48
CA LYS A 164 -3.00 -2.42 -25.12
C LYS A 164 -2.34 -2.41 -26.49
N ASP A 165 -2.76 -1.50 -27.36
CA ASP A 165 -2.36 -1.51 -28.77
C ASP A 165 -1.10 -0.65 -29.00
N PHE A 166 -0.82 0.30 -28.10
CA PHE A 166 0.31 1.24 -28.21
C PHE A 166 1.14 1.38 -26.91
N PRO A 167 1.51 0.27 -26.22
CA PRO A 167 2.18 0.33 -24.92
C PRO A 167 3.49 1.11 -24.96
N ASP A 168 4.35 0.83 -25.94
CA ASP A 168 5.67 1.48 -26.05
C ASP A 168 5.55 2.98 -26.28
N HIS A 169 4.55 3.40 -27.06
CA HIS A 169 4.32 4.83 -27.30
C HIS A 169 3.87 5.52 -26.01
N CYS A 170 2.94 4.93 -25.27
CA CYS A 170 2.50 5.45 -23.99
C CYS A 170 3.66 5.56 -22.99
N ILE A 171 4.45 4.50 -22.85
CA ILE A 171 5.57 4.45 -21.91
C ILE A 171 6.65 5.47 -22.28
N ASN A 172 7.09 5.53 -23.54
CA ASN A 172 8.11 6.49 -23.98
C ASN A 172 7.65 7.93 -23.79
N THR A 173 6.37 8.17 -24.04
CA THR A 173 5.77 9.49 -23.90
C THR A 173 5.69 9.91 -22.43
N LEU A 174 5.21 9.04 -21.54
CA LEU A 174 5.22 9.29 -20.08
C LEU A 174 6.64 9.44 -19.53
N LEU A 175 7.61 8.66 -20.02
CA LEU A 175 9.02 8.83 -19.65
C LEU A 175 9.58 10.18 -20.09
N SER A 176 9.18 10.67 -21.26
CA SER A 176 9.57 12.02 -21.69
C SER A 176 9.00 13.11 -20.77
N PHE A 177 7.79 12.88 -20.24
CA PHE A 177 7.15 13.75 -19.26
C PHE A 177 7.91 13.73 -17.92
N PHE A 178 8.34 12.56 -17.45
CA PHE A 178 9.13 12.39 -16.22
C PHE A 178 10.66 12.40 -16.43
N ALA A 179 11.15 12.94 -17.55
CA ALA A 179 12.55 12.77 -17.96
C ALA A 179 13.59 13.30 -16.95
N GLU A 180 13.24 14.31 -16.14
CA GLU A 180 14.11 14.85 -15.08
C GLU A 180 14.24 13.94 -13.87
N PHE A 181 13.29 13.01 -13.70
CA PHE A 181 13.22 12.05 -12.61
C PHE A 181 13.63 10.64 -13.07
N ASP A 182 14.02 10.49 -14.33
CA ASP A 182 14.50 9.23 -14.89
C ASP A 182 16.00 9.05 -14.58
N SER A 183 16.29 8.66 -13.34
CA SER A 183 17.67 8.40 -12.89
C SER A 183 18.30 7.13 -13.47
N TYR A 184 17.52 6.29 -14.16
CA TYR A 184 17.96 5.01 -14.74
C TYR A 184 17.93 5.02 -16.26
N LYS A 185 17.99 6.21 -16.87
CA LYS A 185 18.09 6.38 -18.32
C LYS A 185 19.22 5.53 -18.88
N ASP A 186 18.92 4.79 -19.95
CA ASP A 186 19.84 3.86 -20.63
C ASP A 186 20.32 2.64 -19.81
N ALA A 187 20.03 2.58 -18.51
CA ALA A 187 20.43 1.48 -17.62
C ALA A 187 19.34 0.41 -17.42
N MET A 188 18.10 0.71 -17.80
CA MET A 188 16.93 -0.13 -17.52
C MET A 188 15.89 -0.03 -18.64
N ASP A 189 15.14 -1.12 -18.84
CA ASP A 189 14.01 -1.15 -19.77
C ASP A 189 12.97 -0.09 -19.43
N HIS A 190 12.31 0.44 -20.47
CA HIS A 190 11.38 1.56 -20.37
C HIS A 190 10.23 1.31 -19.37
N ARG A 191 9.69 0.09 -19.34
CA ARG A 191 8.56 -0.28 -18.49
C ARG A 191 8.89 -0.17 -16.99
N PRO A 192 9.94 -0.80 -16.46
CA PRO A 192 10.38 -0.56 -15.08
C PRO A 192 10.71 0.90 -14.79
N ARG A 193 11.43 1.52 -15.74
CA ARG A 193 11.99 2.84 -15.58
C ARG A 193 10.92 3.90 -15.34
N LEU A 194 9.77 3.77 -15.99
CA LEU A 194 8.63 4.66 -15.81
C LEU A 194 8.10 4.63 -14.37
N LEU A 195 7.91 3.44 -13.79
CA LEU A 195 7.41 3.31 -12.42
C LEU A 195 8.36 3.98 -11.42
N LEU A 196 9.67 3.77 -11.59
CA LEU A 196 10.69 4.36 -10.72
C LEU A 196 10.74 5.88 -10.85
N ALA A 197 10.65 6.40 -12.08
CA ALA A 197 10.64 7.84 -12.34
C ALA A 197 9.42 8.53 -11.69
N ILE A 198 8.24 7.89 -11.71
CA ILE A 198 7.04 8.43 -11.06
C ILE A 198 7.21 8.48 -9.53
N ILE A 199 7.76 7.43 -8.91
CA ILE A 199 8.00 7.46 -7.46
C ILE A 199 9.02 8.56 -7.10
N GLN A 200 10.14 8.64 -7.83
CA GLN A 200 11.17 9.65 -7.61
C GLN A 200 10.64 11.08 -7.79
N PHE A 201 9.78 11.30 -8.79
CA PHE A 201 9.07 12.56 -8.97
C PHE A 201 8.33 12.96 -7.70
N PHE A 202 7.54 12.06 -7.12
CA PHE A 202 6.76 12.37 -5.93
C PHE A 202 7.60 12.58 -4.68
N VAL A 203 8.65 11.78 -4.49
CA VAL A 203 9.60 11.95 -3.39
C VAL A 203 10.21 13.35 -3.45
N LEU A 204 10.80 13.74 -4.59
CA LEU A 204 11.46 15.03 -4.74
C LEU A 204 10.48 16.21 -4.66
N ASP A 205 9.26 16.04 -5.17
CA ASP A 205 8.18 17.03 -5.01
C ASP A 205 7.81 17.25 -3.53
N SER A 206 7.94 16.23 -2.69
CA SER A 206 7.66 16.34 -1.25
C SER A 206 8.79 16.91 -0.40
N GLU A 207 10.02 16.85 -0.92
CA GLU A 207 11.23 17.33 -0.24
C GLU A 207 11.55 18.78 -0.60
N ASN A 208 11.17 19.23 -1.81
CA ASN A 208 11.48 20.57 -2.29
C ASN A 208 10.33 21.55 -2.04
N SER A 209 10.67 22.70 -1.44
CA SER A 209 9.84 23.92 -1.47
C SER A 209 10.60 25.01 -2.25
N PRO A 210 10.07 25.51 -3.38
CA PRO A 210 8.75 25.25 -3.95
C PRO A 210 8.68 23.93 -4.74
N PRO A 211 7.47 23.36 -4.94
CA PRO A 211 7.28 22.16 -5.74
C PRO A 211 7.93 22.31 -7.11
N ALA A 212 8.44 21.21 -7.66
CA ALA A 212 8.95 21.20 -9.02
C ALA A 212 7.85 21.76 -9.93
N SER A 213 8.16 22.84 -10.65
CA SER A 213 7.20 23.64 -11.42
C SER A 213 6.53 22.89 -12.59
N LEU A 214 6.76 21.57 -12.72
CA LEU A 214 6.16 20.71 -13.75
C LEU A 214 4.64 20.68 -13.72
N PHE A 215 4.03 20.83 -12.53
CA PHE A 215 2.58 20.91 -12.38
C PHE A 215 2.10 22.28 -11.86
N GLY A 216 3.01 23.25 -11.73
CA GLY A 216 2.78 24.58 -11.17
C GLY A 216 1.89 25.52 -11.99
N THR A 217 1.29 25.04 -13.09
CA THR A 217 0.31 25.75 -13.91
C THR A 217 -1.08 25.10 -13.95
N LEU A 218 -1.31 24.00 -13.21
CA LEU A 218 -2.66 23.54 -12.90
C LEU A 218 -3.19 24.43 -11.78
N GLY A 219 -4.13 25.31 -12.11
CA GLY A 219 -4.55 26.47 -11.30
C GLY A 219 -5.28 26.15 -9.99
N GLN A 220 -4.66 25.41 -9.09
CA GLN A 220 -5.11 25.25 -7.71
C GLN A 220 -3.91 25.26 -6.77
N SER A 221 -4.03 26.04 -5.69
CA SER A 221 -3.00 26.20 -4.66
C SER A 221 -2.39 24.86 -4.24
N PRO A 222 -1.09 24.79 -3.89
CA PRO A 222 -0.60 23.69 -3.07
C PRO A 222 -1.51 23.58 -1.85
N GLY A 223 -2.34 22.53 -1.80
CA GLY A 223 -3.42 22.39 -0.82
C GLY A 223 -4.82 22.01 -1.34
N ASP A 224 -5.05 21.84 -2.65
CA ASP A 224 -6.35 21.30 -3.11
C ASP A 224 -6.45 19.77 -2.92
N TYR A 225 -7.57 19.37 -2.32
CA TYR A 225 -7.91 17.99 -1.97
C TYR A 225 -7.91 17.04 -3.19
N SER A 226 -8.31 17.55 -4.36
CA SER A 226 -8.33 16.82 -5.64
C SER A 226 -6.93 16.37 -6.08
N THR A 227 -5.96 17.26 -5.97
CA THR A 227 -4.55 17.03 -6.35
C THR A 227 -3.91 16.05 -5.38
N PHE A 228 -4.23 16.15 -4.09
CA PHE A 228 -3.78 15.21 -3.07
C PHE A 228 -4.25 13.78 -3.37
N ILE A 229 -5.55 13.57 -3.64
CA ILE A 229 -6.07 12.24 -3.98
C ILE A 229 -5.38 11.69 -5.23
N SER A 230 -5.28 12.50 -6.29
CA SER A 230 -4.71 12.07 -7.57
C SER A 230 -3.26 11.62 -7.43
N LYS A 231 -2.48 12.33 -6.59
CA LYS A 231 -1.10 11.94 -6.24
C LYS A 231 -1.05 10.56 -5.61
N TYR A 232 -1.84 10.31 -4.56
CA TYR A 232 -1.82 9.02 -3.88
C TYR A 232 -2.46 7.89 -4.69
N ARG A 233 -3.40 8.18 -5.60
CA ARG A 233 -3.94 7.18 -6.55
C ARG A 233 -2.88 6.74 -7.54
N LEU A 234 -2.14 7.67 -8.13
CA LEU A 234 -1.05 7.31 -9.03
C LEU A 234 0.03 6.51 -8.28
N LEU A 235 0.36 6.92 -7.05
CA LEU A 235 1.32 6.22 -6.21
C LEU A 235 0.86 4.80 -5.84
N GLU A 236 -0.41 4.60 -5.49
CA GLU A 236 -1.01 3.29 -5.23
C GLU A 236 -0.81 2.36 -6.43
N VAL A 237 -1.22 2.80 -7.62
CA VAL A 237 -1.10 2.04 -8.87
C VAL A 237 0.36 1.66 -9.14
N VAL A 238 1.28 2.61 -8.99
CA VAL A 238 2.71 2.39 -9.27
C VAL A 238 3.33 1.44 -8.25
N LEU A 239 3.06 1.61 -6.95
CA LEU A 239 3.56 0.70 -5.92
C LEU A 239 2.97 -0.70 -6.05
N GLN A 240 1.70 -0.82 -6.45
CA GLN A 240 1.07 -2.11 -6.73
C GLN A 240 1.73 -2.79 -7.95
N ALA A 241 2.07 -2.04 -8.99
CA ALA A 241 2.81 -2.54 -10.16
C ALA A 241 4.17 -3.09 -9.77
N VAL A 242 4.95 -2.31 -9.01
CA VAL A 242 6.25 -2.74 -8.49
C VAL A 242 6.08 -3.99 -7.62
N LYS A 243 5.10 -4.01 -6.71
CA LYS A 243 4.80 -5.16 -5.85
C LYS A 243 4.48 -6.41 -6.67
N ARG A 244 3.65 -6.30 -7.72
CA ARG A 244 3.27 -7.42 -8.59
C ARG A 244 4.49 -7.97 -9.31
N ASP A 245 5.30 -7.11 -9.91
CA ASP A 245 6.51 -7.49 -10.63
C ASP A 245 7.54 -8.16 -9.69
N LEU A 246 7.63 -7.70 -8.44
CA LEU A 246 8.46 -8.31 -7.40
C LEU A 246 7.89 -9.62 -6.83
N HIS A 247 6.59 -9.91 -6.99
CA HIS A 247 5.96 -11.14 -6.48
C HIS A 247 5.83 -12.24 -7.53
N ASP A 248 5.83 -11.91 -8.83
CA ASP A 248 5.69 -12.87 -9.92
C ASP A 248 6.89 -13.85 -9.97
N PRO A 249 6.67 -15.16 -9.74
CA PRO A 249 7.74 -16.17 -9.74
C PRO A 249 8.18 -16.60 -11.15
N ASP A 250 7.36 -16.35 -12.18
CA ASP A 250 7.61 -16.75 -13.57
C ASP A 250 8.32 -15.64 -14.35
N ASN A 251 8.32 -14.41 -13.84
CA ASN A 251 9.23 -13.39 -14.32
C ASN A 251 10.66 -13.86 -14.04
N SER A 252 11.42 -14.12 -15.11
CA SER A 252 12.89 -14.18 -15.07
C SER A 252 13.40 -13.05 -14.20
N PRO A 253 14.48 -13.21 -13.41
CA PRO A 253 14.98 -12.13 -12.59
C PRO A 253 15.21 -10.91 -13.48
N SER A 254 14.21 -10.03 -13.46
CA SER A 254 14.04 -8.95 -14.41
C SER A 254 15.19 -7.96 -14.21
N PRO A 255 15.54 -7.13 -15.19
CA PRO A 255 16.37 -5.96 -14.94
C PRO A 255 15.82 -5.04 -13.82
N PHE A 256 14.57 -5.22 -13.36
CA PHE A 256 14.04 -4.70 -12.09
C PHE A 256 14.81 -5.14 -10.83
N LEU A 257 15.61 -6.21 -10.86
CA LEU A 257 16.22 -6.79 -9.65
C LEU A 257 17.65 -6.28 -9.37
N HIS A 258 18.11 -5.26 -10.10
CA HIS A 258 19.23 -4.43 -9.68
C HIS A 258 18.80 -3.46 -8.56
N ASP A 259 19.73 -2.89 -7.78
CA ASP A 259 19.47 -2.02 -6.61
C ASP A 259 18.44 -0.89 -6.80
N GLY A 260 18.12 -0.55 -8.06
CA GLY A 260 17.34 0.61 -8.43
C GLY A 260 15.97 0.71 -7.76
N PRO A 261 15.09 -0.30 -7.85
CA PRO A 261 13.79 -0.25 -7.17
C PRO A 261 13.91 -0.24 -5.66
N CYS A 262 14.88 -0.96 -5.08
CA CYS A 262 15.10 -0.93 -3.63
C CYS A 262 15.46 0.50 -3.17
N LYS A 263 16.38 1.17 -3.87
CA LYS A 263 16.74 2.57 -3.62
C LYS A 263 15.53 3.49 -3.68
N VAL A 264 14.69 3.33 -4.70
CA VAL A 264 13.51 4.16 -4.92
C VAL A 264 12.43 3.94 -3.87
N ILE A 265 12.15 2.68 -3.51
CA ILE A 265 11.18 2.35 -2.46
C ILE A 265 11.68 2.80 -1.08
N VAL A 266 12.97 2.62 -0.78
CA VAL A 266 13.57 3.15 0.45
C VAL A 266 13.47 4.66 0.49
N SER A 267 13.81 5.34 -0.60
CA SER A 267 13.70 6.79 -0.73
C SER A 267 12.26 7.28 -0.50
N PHE A 268 11.26 6.55 -1.01
CA PHE A 268 9.86 6.80 -0.70
C PHE A 268 9.55 6.62 0.80
N ILE A 269 9.97 5.50 1.40
CA ILE A 269 9.75 5.21 2.83
C ILE A 269 10.40 6.27 3.73
N THR A 270 11.55 6.82 3.34
CA THR A 270 12.23 7.86 4.13
C THR A 270 11.72 9.28 3.85
N SER A 271 10.85 9.45 2.87
CA SER A 271 10.37 10.78 2.45
C SER A 271 9.28 11.34 3.37
N ASN A 272 9.03 12.65 3.22
CA ASN A 272 7.91 13.33 3.88
C ASN A 272 6.54 12.79 3.43
N LEU A 273 6.44 12.11 2.27
CA LEU A 273 5.17 11.48 1.85
C LEU A 273 4.79 10.27 2.69
N PHE A 274 5.79 9.58 3.21
CA PHE A 274 5.58 8.38 4.01
C PHE A 274 5.49 8.70 5.51
N THR A 275 6.18 9.74 5.95
CA THR A 275 6.24 10.14 7.37
C THR A 275 5.32 11.30 7.73
N GLY A 276 4.75 11.99 6.72
CA GLY A 276 3.98 13.21 6.89
C GLY A 276 2.86 13.08 7.91
N ASP A 277 2.76 14.08 8.80
CA ASP A 277 1.62 14.21 9.71
C ASP A 277 0.42 14.69 8.90
N PHE A 278 -0.46 13.76 8.51
CA PHE A 278 -1.74 14.09 7.88
C PHE A 278 -2.69 14.63 8.94
N GLY A 279 -2.31 15.80 9.47
CA GLY A 279 -3.02 16.50 10.52
C GLY A 279 -4.51 16.58 10.17
N ILE A 280 -5.32 15.92 11.00
CA ILE A 280 -6.72 16.22 11.32
C ILE A 280 -7.39 17.13 10.27
N HIS A 281 -7.60 16.63 9.05
CA HIS A 281 -8.44 17.37 8.10
C HIS A 281 -9.88 17.40 8.65
N PRO A 282 -10.63 18.51 8.45
CA PRO A 282 -11.94 18.69 9.05
C PRO A 282 -12.92 17.61 8.58
N SER A 283 -13.47 16.89 9.57
CA SER A 283 -14.69 16.08 9.56
C SER A 283 -15.36 15.76 8.20
N GLY A 284 -15.26 14.49 7.79
CA GLY A 284 -16.20 13.86 6.83
C GLY A 284 -15.54 13.11 5.68
N ILE A 285 -14.35 13.56 5.28
CA ILE A 285 -13.67 13.12 4.05
C ILE A 285 -12.47 12.17 4.35
N ARG A 286 -12.23 11.87 5.64
CA ARG A 286 -11.04 11.15 6.12
C ARG A 286 -10.89 9.72 5.61
N PHE A 287 -11.98 8.97 5.47
CA PHE A 287 -11.85 7.52 5.34
C PHE A 287 -11.18 7.09 4.03
N GLU A 288 -11.59 7.64 2.90
CA GLU A 288 -11.08 7.23 1.59
C GLU A 288 -9.62 7.62 1.40
N VAL A 289 -9.24 8.81 1.87
CA VAL A 289 -7.88 9.32 1.77
C VAL A 289 -6.94 8.59 2.71
N THR A 290 -7.36 8.40 3.97
CA THR A 290 -6.59 7.59 4.92
C THR A 290 -6.42 6.16 4.40
N ARG A 291 -7.47 5.56 3.82
CA ARG A 291 -7.37 4.24 3.18
C ARG A 291 -6.32 4.24 2.07
N LEU A 292 -6.35 5.22 1.18
CA LEU A 292 -5.43 5.31 0.06
C LEU A 292 -3.96 5.44 0.49
N ILE A 293 -3.69 6.27 1.51
CA ILE A 293 -2.37 6.43 2.11
C ILE A 293 -1.89 5.10 2.70
N TRP A 294 -2.74 4.44 3.50
CA TRP A 294 -2.39 3.15 4.10
C TRP A 294 -2.16 2.05 3.07
N THR A 295 -2.90 2.05 1.95
CA THR A 295 -2.65 1.13 0.84
C THR A 295 -1.27 1.36 0.23
N CYS A 296 -0.87 2.63 0.03
CA CYS A 296 0.48 2.96 -0.45
C CYS A 296 1.55 2.44 0.52
N TYR A 297 1.33 2.60 1.83
CA TYR A 297 2.27 2.10 2.84
C TYR A 297 2.39 0.58 2.81
N ASP A 298 1.25 -0.11 2.76
CA ASP A 298 1.23 -1.57 2.66
C ASP A 298 1.98 -2.06 1.42
N HIS A 299 1.75 -1.43 0.26
CA HIS A 299 2.42 -1.80 -0.98
C HIS A 299 3.93 -1.57 -0.91
N ALA A 300 4.39 -0.40 -0.43
CA ALA A 300 5.81 -0.12 -0.27
C ALA A 300 6.51 -1.08 0.70
N LEU A 301 5.91 -1.34 1.86
CA LEU A 301 6.44 -2.29 2.84
C LEU A 301 6.43 -3.73 2.31
N SER A 302 5.39 -4.12 1.57
CA SER A 302 5.30 -5.42 0.89
C SER A 302 6.41 -5.58 -0.15
N CYS A 303 6.74 -4.54 -0.92
CA CYS A 303 7.87 -4.56 -1.85
C CYS A 303 9.17 -4.88 -1.12
N MET A 304 9.44 -4.20 0.01
CA MET A 304 10.65 -4.46 0.81
C MET A 304 10.71 -5.90 1.31
N ILE A 305 9.60 -6.44 1.81
CA ILE A 305 9.53 -7.84 2.27
C ILE A 305 9.76 -8.82 1.13
N SER A 306 9.24 -8.52 -0.06
CA SER A 306 9.39 -9.39 -1.24
C SER A 306 10.84 -9.50 -1.66
N VAL A 307 11.59 -8.39 -1.60
CA VAL A 307 13.04 -8.38 -1.87
C VAL A 307 13.77 -9.28 -0.86
N LEU A 308 13.44 -9.18 0.44
CA LEU A 308 14.08 -9.97 1.49
C LEU A 308 13.79 -11.46 1.36
N ASN A 309 12.55 -11.84 1.11
CA ASN A 309 12.18 -13.24 0.96
C ASN A 309 12.84 -13.92 -0.26
N ARG A 310 13.24 -13.13 -1.26
CA ARG A 310 13.93 -13.61 -2.46
C ARG A 310 15.46 -13.55 -2.34
N GLU A 311 16.02 -13.06 -1.23
CA GLU A 311 17.47 -12.94 -0.94
C GLU A 311 18.31 -14.13 -1.48
N PRO A 312 18.00 -15.41 -1.16
CA PRO A 312 18.86 -16.52 -1.55
C PRO A 312 18.81 -16.82 -3.05
N ALA A 313 17.70 -16.50 -3.71
CA ALA A 313 17.48 -16.73 -5.13
C ALA A 313 18.05 -15.59 -5.99
N LEU A 314 18.19 -14.39 -5.41
CA LEU A 314 18.64 -13.19 -6.11
C LEU A 314 20.14 -12.92 -5.96
N GLY A 315 20.84 -13.64 -5.07
CA GLY A 315 22.25 -13.39 -4.79
C GLY A 315 22.52 -12.01 -4.18
N ILE A 316 21.47 -11.36 -3.66
CA ILE A 316 21.56 -10.08 -2.95
C ILE A 316 21.98 -10.40 -1.52
N SER A 317 22.99 -9.72 -0.99
CA SER A 317 23.26 -9.77 0.45
C SER A 317 22.29 -8.84 1.17
N VAL A 318 21.44 -9.38 2.03
CA VAL A 318 20.68 -8.59 3.00
C VAL A 318 21.56 -8.40 4.24
N PRO A 319 21.69 -7.19 4.82
CA PRO A 319 21.02 -5.94 4.47
C PRO A 319 21.66 -5.24 3.25
N LEU A 320 20.86 -4.84 2.26
CA LEU A 320 21.22 -3.78 1.30
C LEU A 320 21.81 -2.59 2.09
N ALA A 321 22.80 -1.86 1.60
CA ALA A 321 23.33 -0.71 2.36
C ALA A 321 22.29 0.42 2.50
N GLU A 322 21.25 0.39 1.66
CA GLU A 322 20.30 1.47 1.46
C GLU A 322 19.23 1.57 2.55
N TRP A 323 18.69 0.44 3.02
CA TRP A 323 17.73 0.36 4.13
C TRP A 323 18.37 0.27 5.53
N ASP A 324 19.69 0.04 5.63
CA ASP A 324 20.44 0.05 6.90
C ASP A 324 20.70 1.50 7.35
N THR A 325 19.61 2.23 7.52
CA THR A 325 19.64 3.64 7.91
C THR A 325 18.60 3.93 8.97
N LYS A 326 18.97 4.78 9.92
CA LYS A 326 18.09 5.21 11.00
C LYS A 326 16.82 5.88 10.49
N ALA A 327 16.91 6.60 9.36
CA ALA A 327 15.77 7.25 8.72
C ALA A 327 14.71 6.23 8.28
N PHE A 328 15.12 5.12 7.68
CA PHE A 328 14.22 4.04 7.27
C PHE A 328 13.48 3.46 8.47
N PHE A 329 14.22 3.04 9.51
CA PHE A 329 13.62 2.46 10.72
C PHE A 329 12.73 3.45 11.48
N SER A 330 13.15 4.72 11.56
CA SER A 330 12.36 5.78 12.19
C SER A 330 11.03 5.98 11.47
N SER A 331 11.04 5.93 10.14
CA SER A 331 9.85 6.17 9.32
C SER A 331 8.82 5.05 9.47
N ILE A 332 9.25 3.79 9.41
CA ILE A 332 8.34 2.64 9.59
C ILE A 332 7.80 2.54 11.02
N ILE A 333 8.58 2.92 12.04
CA ILE A 333 8.11 3.02 13.42
C ILE A 333 7.11 4.18 13.56
N GLY A 334 7.42 5.32 12.95
CA GLY A 334 6.63 6.55 13.03
C GLY A 334 5.19 6.36 12.58
N ILE A 335 4.94 5.74 11.42
CA ILE A 335 3.59 5.44 10.92
C ILE A 335 2.77 4.65 11.92
N VAL A 336 3.43 3.71 12.58
CA VAL A 336 2.78 2.81 13.49
C VAL A 336 2.48 3.51 14.82
N LEU A 337 3.38 4.37 15.31
CA LEU A 337 3.14 5.26 16.45
C LEU A 337 2.05 6.30 16.18
N GLN A 338 1.91 6.79 14.95
CA GLN A 338 0.83 7.69 14.56
C GLN A 338 -0.55 7.03 14.73
N ASP A 339 -0.72 5.77 14.29
CA ASP A 339 -1.98 5.03 14.46
C ASP A 339 -2.33 4.83 15.94
N PHE A 340 -1.33 4.52 16.78
CA PHE A 340 -1.51 4.33 18.22
C PHE A 340 -1.96 5.58 18.98
N ASN A 341 -1.66 6.78 18.48
CA ASN A 341 -2.03 8.04 19.13
C ASN A 341 -3.44 8.51 18.76
N SER A 342 -4.11 7.81 17.84
CA SER A 342 -5.54 8.00 17.63
C SER A 342 -6.32 7.24 18.71
N ASP A 343 -6.97 7.96 19.62
CA ASP A 343 -7.94 7.38 20.58
C ASP A 343 -9.20 6.83 19.86
N ASP A 344 -9.25 6.91 18.53
CA ASP A 344 -10.34 6.48 17.64
C ASP A 344 -10.21 4.99 17.24
N LEU A 345 -9.63 4.14 18.09
CA LEU A 345 -9.52 2.68 17.86
C LEU A 345 -10.90 2.01 17.70
N ASP A 346 -11.97 2.65 18.20
CA ASP A 346 -13.36 2.20 18.04
C ASP A 346 -13.98 2.56 16.67
N ARG A 347 -13.31 3.37 15.83
CA ARG A 347 -13.80 3.76 14.50
C ARG A 347 -13.22 2.96 13.34
N PHE A 348 -12.26 2.08 13.61
CA PHE A 348 -11.84 1.09 12.63
C PHE A 348 -12.73 -0.13 12.81
N PRO A 349 -13.77 -0.36 11.97
CA PRO A 349 -14.60 -1.52 12.12
C PRO A 349 -13.72 -2.77 12.06
N SER A 350 -13.91 -3.66 13.04
CA SER A 350 -13.31 -4.99 13.20
C SER A 350 -13.55 -5.95 12.01
N GLY A 351 -13.97 -5.43 10.86
CA GLY A 351 -14.21 -6.08 9.60
C GLY A 351 -13.24 -5.70 8.48
N TYR A 352 -12.01 -5.25 8.77
CA TYR A 352 -10.92 -5.20 7.79
C TYR A 352 -10.45 -6.60 7.36
N GLN A 353 -11.39 -7.44 6.91
CA GLN A 353 -11.14 -8.49 5.93
C GLN A 353 -11.32 -7.85 4.55
N LEU A 354 -10.41 -6.94 4.18
CA LEU A 354 -10.07 -6.89 2.75
C LEU A 354 -9.67 -8.32 2.38
N HIS A 355 -10.10 -8.79 1.21
CA HIS A 355 -9.70 -10.08 0.66
C HIS A 355 -8.20 -10.03 0.35
N TYR A 356 -7.39 -10.13 1.40
CA TYR A 356 -5.94 -10.15 1.32
C TYR A 356 -5.53 -11.54 0.85
N GLY A 357 -4.82 -11.59 -0.29
CA GLY A 357 -4.05 -12.76 -0.68
C GLY A 357 -3.14 -13.20 0.46
N GLN A 358 -2.79 -14.48 0.50
CA GLN A 358 -2.15 -15.19 1.62
C GLN A 358 -0.72 -14.74 2.01
N GLY A 359 -0.32 -13.50 1.76
CA GLY A 359 0.95 -12.91 2.23
C GLY A 359 0.71 -11.62 3.02
N TYR A 360 1.16 -11.59 4.28
CA TYR A 360 1.31 -10.41 5.16
C TYR A 360 0.27 -9.28 5.01
N ALA A 361 -0.98 -9.58 5.34
CA ALA A 361 -2.17 -8.72 5.17
C ALA A 361 -2.28 -7.45 6.06
N SER A 362 -1.17 -6.89 6.58
CA SER A 362 -1.24 -5.66 7.37
C SER A 362 0.11 -4.93 7.42
N PRO A 363 0.14 -3.59 7.28
CA PRO A 363 1.36 -2.78 7.39
C PRO A 363 2.07 -3.03 8.74
N PHE A 364 1.33 -3.28 9.83
CA PHE A 364 1.93 -3.61 11.13
C PHE A 364 2.74 -4.90 11.12
N ARG A 365 2.25 -5.94 10.42
CA ARG A 365 3.01 -7.19 10.26
C ARG A 365 4.25 -6.98 9.42
N ALA A 366 4.16 -6.10 8.43
CA ALA A 366 5.28 -5.78 7.59
C ALA A 366 6.37 -5.01 8.36
N VAL A 367 5.96 -4.02 9.18
CA VAL A 367 6.85 -3.29 10.08
C VAL A 367 7.50 -4.22 11.11
N ASP A 368 6.75 -5.11 11.75
CA ASP A 368 7.34 -6.08 12.70
C ASP A 368 8.38 -6.99 12.03
N PHE A 369 8.08 -7.47 10.82
CA PHE A 369 9.04 -8.28 10.07
C PHE A 369 10.32 -7.48 9.78
N LEU A 370 10.20 -6.28 9.23
CA LEU A 370 11.34 -5.44 8.85
C LEU A 370 12.18 -5.01 10.06
N LEU A 371 11.54 -4.58 11.15
CA LEU A 371 12.22 -4.30 12.42
C LEU A 371 12.90 -5.54 12.98
N GLY A 372 12.22 -6.69 12.89
CA GLY A 372 12.75 -7.96 13.32
C GLY A 372 13.99 -8.38 12.55
N GLN A 373 14.04 -8.12 11.24
CA GLN A 373 15.25 -8.30 10.44
C GLN A 373 16.36 -7.35 10.88
N GLY A 374 16.06 -6.07 11.11
CA GLY A 374 17.05 -5.10 11.60
C GLY A 374 17.68 -5.51 12.92
N PHE A 375 16.87 -5.89 13.92
CA PHE A 375 17.37 -6.36 15.21
C PHE A 375 18.15 -7.68 15.10
N SER A 376 17.63 -8.65 14.35
CA SER A 376 18.29 -9.96 14.19
C SER A 376 19.58 -9.86 13.36
N GLY A 377 19.69 -8.84 12.50
CA GLY A 377 20.90 -8.52 11.76
C GLY A 377 21.93 -7.72 12.57
N GLY A 378 21.56 -7.22 13.75
CA GLY A 378 22.43 -6.37 14.57
C GLY A 378 22.66 -4.97 14.01
N ILE A 379 21.71 -4.45 13.23
CA ILE A 379 21.76 -3.11 12.64
C ILE A 379 21.63 -2.05 13.73
N ALA A 380 22.70 -1.32 14.04
CA ALA A 380 22.74 -0.32 15.12
C ALA A 380 21.65 0.76 14.96
N ASP A 381 21.43 1.21 13.73
CA ASP A 381 20.45 2.24 13.38
C ASP A 381 19.00 1.83 13.69
N ALA A 382 18.67 0.53 13.65
CA ALA A 382 17.35 0.02 14.01
C ALA A 382 17.11 0.14 15.52
N TYR A 383 18.12 -0.14 16.33
CA TYR A 383 18.07 0.02 17.79
C TYR A 383 17.95 1.50 18.17
N ASP A 384 18.77 2.36 17.57
CA ASP A 384 18.73 3.81 17.82
C ASP A 384 17.38 4.42 17.43
N ALA A 385 16.84 4.06 16.26
CA ALA A 385 15.51 4.50 15.83
C ALA A 385 14.42 4.05 16.83
N PHE A 386 14.45 2.79 17.28
CA PHE A 386 13.50 2.26 18.26
C PHE A 386 13.55 3.01 19.59
N LEU A 387 14.74 3.36 20.06
CA LEU A 387 14.93 4.12 21.28
C LEU A 387 14.45 5.57 21.13
N GLU A 388 14.86 6.26 20.06
CA GLU A 388 14.60 7.69 19.86
C GLU A 388 13.15 8.01 19.50
N GLN A 389 12.47 7.10 18.81
CA GLN A 389 11.01 7.18 18.61
C GLN A 389 10.24 6.97 19.92
N GLY A 390 10.93 6.72 21.04
CA GLY A 390 10.32 6.60 22.35
C GLY A 390 9.43 5.38 22.49
N VAL A 391 9.69 4.30 21.73
CA VAL A 391 8.83 3.10 21.72
C VAL A 391 8.73 2.47 23.11
N LEU A 392 9.85 2.44 23.85
CA LEU A 392 9.86 1.98 25.25
C LEU A 392 8.95 2.82 26.14
N MET A 393 8.94 4.14 25.97
CA MET A 393 8.04 5.02 26.72
C MET A 393 6.57 4.81 26.33
N HIS A 394 6.28 4.60 25.05
CA HIS A 394 4.92 4.29 24.59
C HIS A 394 4.37 2.99 25.21
N ILE A 395 5.23 1.97 25.37
CA ILE A 395 4.89 0.72 26.07
C ILE A 395 4.44 0.98 27.50
N THR A 396 5.07 1.92 28.21
CA THR A 396 4.66 2.28 29.58
C THR A 396 3.30 2.98 29.63
N GLN A 397 2.94 3.70 28.58
CA GLN A 397 1.77 4.56 28.55
C GLN A 397 0.48 3.86 28.12
N LYS A 398 0.54 2.74 27.39
CA LYS A 398 -0.67 2.09 26.87
C LYS A 398 -1.19 0.98 27.78
N ARG A 399 -2.51 0.79 27.78
CA ARG A 399 -3.15 -0.24 28.61
C ARG A 399 -3.02 -1.62 28.01
N GLN A 400 -3.15 -1.74 26.69
CA GLN A 400 -3.05 -2.99 25.96
C GLN A 400 -2.16 -2.73 24.75
N LEU A 401 -1.11 -3.53 24.60
CA LEU A 401 -0.23 -3.44 23.44
C LEU A 401 -0.69 -4.36 22.33
N GLN A 402 -0.59 -3.87 21.10
CA GLN A 402 -0.75 -4.70 19.91
C GLN A 402 0.35 -5.76 19.86
N LEU A 403 0.02 -6.96 19.37
CA LEU A 403 0.91 -8.12 19.39
C LEU A 403 2.27 -7.84 18.71
N TRP A 404 2.24 -7.18 17.56
CA TRP A 404 3.44 -6.91 16.77
C TRP A 404 4.46 -6.04 17.54
N LEU A 405 4.00 -5.15 18.43
CA LEU A 405 4.88 -4.32 19.25
C LEU A 405 5.59 -5.16 20.32
N ILE A 406 4.94 -6.21 20.79
CA ILE A 406 5.50 -7.16 21.76
C ILE A 406 6.52 -8.07 21.08
N GLU A 407 6.26 -8.48 19.84
CA GLU A 407 7.21 -9.23 19.01
C GLU A 407 8.46 -8.38 18.69
N GLY A 408 8.28 -7.12 18.30
CA GLY A 408 9.37 -6.16 18.11
C GLY A 408 10.20 -5.95 19.39
N LEU A 409 9.53 -5.75 20.53
CA LEU A 409 10.19 -5.64 21.84
C LEU A 409 11.01 -6.89 22.19
N GLN A 410 10.44 -8.09 21.97
CA GLN A 410 11.14 -9.34 22.22
C GLN A 410 12.44 -9.43 21.41
N ARG A 411 12.41 -9.06 20.13
CA ARG A 411 13.59 -9.07 19.26
C ARG A 411 14.62 -8.02 19.67
N TYR A 412 14.19 -6.82 20.03
CA TYR A 412 15.04 -5.78 20.60
C TYR A 412 15.80 -6.27 21.85
N ILE A 413 15.08 -6.83 22.83
CA ILE A 413 15.66 -7.38 24.07
C ILE A 413 16.62 -8.54 23.76
N THR A 414 16.22 -9.44 22.86
CA THR A 414 17.05 -10.61 22.51
C THR A 414 18.38 -10.17 21.90
N GLY A 415 18.39 -9.22 20.97
CA GLY A 415 19.63 -8.77 20.35
C GLY A 415 20.57 -8.03 21.30
N ILE A 416 20.03 -7.21 22.24
CA ILE A 416 20.86 -6.60 23.31
C ILE A 416 21.46 -7.70 24.23
N SER A 417 20.66 -8.72 24.58
CA SER A 417 21.15 -9.87 25.35
C SER A 417 22.28 -10.61 24.64
N GLU A 418 22.16 -10.84 23.33
CA GLU A 418 23.20 -11.51 22.55
C GLU A 418 24.48 -10.65 22.43
N ALA A 419 24.33 -9.33 22.27
CA ALA A 419 25.45 -8.39 22.18
C ALA A 419 26.24 -8.28 23.50
N THR A 420 25.55 -8.29 24.65
CA THR A 420 26.19 -8.23 25.98
C THR A 420 26.98 -9.50 26.33
N LYS A 421 26.64 -10.65 25.75
CA LYS A 421 27.33 -11.94 25.97
C LYS A 421 28.69 -12.05 25.26
N LYS A 422 29.20 -10.99 24.63
CA LYS A 422 30.47 -10.97 23.86
C LYS A 422 30.59 -12.12 22.86
N THR A 423 29.47 -12.53 22.26
CA THR A 423 29.52 -13.40 21.10
C THR A 423 29.77 -12.50 19.89
N GLY A 424 30.77 -12.80 19.07
CA GLY A 424 31.15 -11.99 17.89
C GLY A 424 30.09 -11.90 16.79
N LYS A 425 28.81 -12.08 17.12
CA LYS A 425 27.66 -12.10 16.22
C LYS A 425 27.33 -10.73 15.62
N TYR A 426 27.44 -9.65 16.39
CA TYR A 426 27.04 -8.31 15.92
C TYR A 426 28.13 -7.29 16.21
N ARG A 427 29.04 -7.06 15.25
CA ARG A 427 30.19 -6.15 15.45
C ARG A 427 29.76 -4.69 15.63
N ASP A 428 28.69 -4.27 14.96
CA ASP A 428 28.29 -2.86 14.88
C ASP A 428 27.64 -2.34 16.17
N ILE A 429 27.09 -3.24 17.00
CA ILE A 429 26.47 -2.91 18.30
C ILE A 429 27.34 -3.29 19.50
N GLN A 430 28.60 -3.69 19.30
CA GLN A 430 29.51 -4.09 20.38
C GLN A 430 30.21 -2.93 21.09
N SER A 431 30.00 -1.69 20.66
CA SER A 431 30.51 -0.52 21.37
C SER A 431 29.95 -0.46 22.80
N GLU A 432 30.83 -0.28 23.79
CA GLU A 432 30.46 -0.22 25.21
C GLU A 432 29.50 0.94 25.49
N SER A 433 29.73 2.12 24.90
CA SER A 433 28.86 3.29 25.07
C SER A 433 27.48 3.10 24.43
N PHE A 434 27.42 2.41 23.29
CA PHE A 434 26.16 2.08 22.62
C PHE A 434 25.33 1.13 23.49
N LEU A 435 25.90 0.00 23.90
CA LEU A 435 25.21 -0.98 24.72
C LEU A 435 24.76 -0.39 26.06
N GLN A 436 25.63 0.39 26.72
CA GLN A 436 25.29 0.98 28.01
C GLN A 436 24.07 1.90 27.91
N ARG A 437 23.97 2.73 26.86
CA ARG A 437 22.80 3.59 26.62
C ARG A 437 21.51 2.77 26.51
N HIS A 438 21.51 1.67 25.75
CA HIS A 438 20.32 0.84 25.60
C HIS A 438 19.97 0.05 26.87
N ILE A 439 20.99 -0.42 27.60
CA ILE A 439 20.84 -1.09 28.90
C ILE A 439 20.20 -0.13 29.90
N ASP A 440 20.71 1.08 30.05
CA ASP A 440 20.22 2.05 31.03
C ASP A 440 18.75 2.41 30.78
N ASN A 441 18.36 2.60 29.51
CA ASN A 441 16.97 2.89 29.14
C ASN A 441 16.04 1.70 29.39
N LEU A 442 16.48 0.48 29.06
CA LEU A 442 15.70 -0.73 29.29
C LEU A 442 15.52 -1.03 30.80
N HIS A 443 16.51 -0.68 31.62
CA HIS A 443 16.51 -0.88 33.07
C HIS A 443 15.89 0.27 33.87
N GLN A 444 15.15 1.18 33.22
CA GLN A 444 14.30 2.11 33.96
C GLN A 444 13.13 1.35 34.58
N SER A 445 12.85 1.59 35.87
CA SER A 445 11.77 0.90 36.60
C SER A 445 10.43 1.01 35.86
N ILE A 446 10.09 2.20 35.35
CA ILE A 446 8.84 2.42 34.60
C ILE A 446 8.75 1.58 33.31
N VAL A 447 9.88 1.35 32.63
CA VAL A 447 9.95 0.55 31.39
C VAL A 447 9.76 -0.93 31.71
N ILE A 448 10.51 -1.48 32.68
CA ILE A 448 10.34 -2.88 33.09
C ILE A 448 8.94 -3.13 33.62
N HIS A 449 8.36 -2.17 34.35
CA HIS A 449 6.96 -2.23 34.75
C HIS A 449 6.04 -2.30 33.54
N GLY A 450 6.21 -1.41 32.55
CA GLY A 450 5.43 -1.43 31.31
C GLY A 450 5.52 -2.76 30.56
N ILE A 451 6.71 -3.37 30.50
CA ILE A 451 6.93 -4.68 29.87
C ILE A 451 6.19 -5.78 30.64
N CYS A 452 6.36 -5.87 31.97
CA CYS A 452 5.68 -6.86 32.80
C CYS A 452 4.15 -6.73 32.73
N ALA A 453 3.64 -5.50 32.82
CA ALA A 453 2.23 -5.19 32.66
C ALA A 453 1.69 -5.64 31.29
N SER A 454 2.46 -5.41 30.23
CA SER A 454 2.07 -5.76 28.87
C SER A 454 2.04 -7.27 28.63
N ILE A 455 3.01 -8.02 29.19
CA ILE A 455 3.05 -9.47 29.15
C ILE A 455 1.85 -10.06 29.90
N ALA A 456 1.58 -9.57 31.11
CA ALA A 456 0.48 -10.03 31.96
C ALA A 456 -0.89 -9.77 31.31
N ARG A 457 -1.11 -8.58 30.75
CA ARG A 457 -2.41 -8.23 30.11
C ARG A 457 -2.67 -9.01 28.84
N ASN A 458 -1.64 -9.25 28.03
CA ASN A 458 -1.78 -9.99 26.78
C ASN A 458 -1.65 -11.52 26.96
N ARG A 459 -1.43 -12.00 28.20
CA ARG A 459 -1.24 -13.43 28.52
C ARG A 459 -0.19 -14.11 27.66
N ILE A 460 0.91 -13.40 27.43
CA ILE A 460 2.02 -13.87 26.59
C ILE A 460 2.89 -14.83 27.39
N GLN A 461 3.54 -15.78 26.71
CA GLN A 461 4.50 -16.66 27.34
C GLN A 461 5.69 -15.85 27.88
N SER A 462 5.63 -15.54 29.18
CA SER A 462 6.49 -14.57 29.85
C SER A 462 7.97 -14.99 29.91
N ARG A 463 8.25 -16.28 30.03
CA ARG A 463 9.59 -16.78 30.36
C ARG A 463 10.66 -16.46 29.30
N SER A 464 10.36 -16.49 28.00
CA SER A 464 11.38 -16.24 26.96
C SER A 464 11.84 -14.78 26.93
N ILE A 465 10.89 -13.85 27.00
CA ILE A 465 11.17 -12.40 27.02
C ILE A 465 11.87 -12.02 28.31
N LEU A 466 11.34 -12.47 29.46
CA LEU A 466 11.88 -12.13 30.78
C LEU A 466 13.24 -12.76 31.04
N SER A 467 13.51 -13.98 30.55
CA SER A 467 14.84 -14.59 30.67
C SER A 467 15.87 -13.83 29.84
N SER A 468 15.50 -13.40 28.62
CA SER A 468 16.38 -12.59 27.78
C SER A 468 16.67 -11.25 28.45
N LEU A 469 15.64 -10.60 29.01
CA LEU A 469 15.75 -9.36 29.77
C LEU A 469 16.67 -9.52 30.99
N ALA A 470 16.46 -10.56 31.80
CA ALA A 470 17.26 -10.82 33.02
C ALA A 470 18.75 -11.08 32.73
N SER A 471 19.07 -11.63 31.55
CA SER A 471 20.45 -11.89 31.16
C SER A 471 21.22 -10.62 30.72
N ILE A 472 20.53 -9.50 30.50
CA ILE A 472 21.16 -8.21 30.19
C ILE A 472 21.58 -7.58 31.51
N ALA A 473 22.89 -7.43 31.74
CA ALA A 473 23.44 -6.82 32.95
C ALA A 473 22.76 -7.34 34.26
N PRO A 474 22.84 -8.65 34.58
CA PRO A 474 22.15 -9.22 35.75
C PRO A 474 22.57 -8.60 37.09
N ASN A 475 23.75 -7.98 37.13
CA ASN A 475 24.31 -7.27 38.29
C ASN A 475 24.08 -5.75 38.23
N HIS A 476 23.18 -5.26 37.36
CA HIS A 476 22.84 -3.84 37.27
C HIS A 476 22.34 -3.29 38.63
N GLN A 477 22.84 -2.13 39.03
CA GLN A 477 22.64 -1.57 40.38
C GLN A 477 21.17 -1.25 40.68
N ASN A 478 20.37 -0.97 39.65
CA ASN A 478 18.96 -0.61 39.81
C ASN A 478 18.03 -1.82 40.00
N TRP A 479 18.49 -3.07 39.77
CA TRP A 479 17.62 -4.25 39.87
C TRP A 479 16.88 -4.41 41.22
N PRO A 480 17.51 -4.19 42.39
CA PRO A 480 16.81 -4.24 43.68
C PRO A 480 15.64 -3.25 43.73
N GLU A 481 15.88 -1.99 43.38
CA GLU A 481 14.85 -0.94 43.35
C GLU A 481 13.74 -1.25 42.34
N ILE A 482 14.10 -1.77 41.16
CA ILE A 482 13.14 -2.18 40.12
C ILE A 482 12.21 -3.28 40.66
N ILE A 483 12.77 -4.33 41.27
CA ILE A 483 11.96 -5.44 41.81
C ILE A 483 11.06 -4.96 42.95
N ASP A 484 11.55 -4.07 43.82
CA ASP A 484 10.77 -3.50 44.92
C ASP A 484 9.62 -2.60 44.42
N THR A 485 9.85 -1.82 43.37
CA THR A 485 8.85 -0.92 42.75
C THR A 485 7.83 -1.65 41.87
N LEU A 486 8.09 -2.91 41.49
CA LEU A 486 7.17 -3.78 40.75
C LEU A 486 6.09 -4.42 41.64
N ASN A 487 5.95 -4.00 42.90
CA ASN A 487 4.94 -4.54 43.82
C ASN A 487 3.51 -4.33 43.26
N PRO A 488 2.73 -5.41 43.01
CA PRO A 488 1.38 -5.31 42.47
C PRO A 488 0.40 -4.52 43.37
N GLU A 489 0.72 -4.38 44.65
CA GLU A 489 -0.12 -3.72 45.65
C GLU A 489 -0.05 -2.18 45.56
N THR A 490 0.97 -1.63 44.91
CA THR A 490 1.18 -0.17 44.74
C THR A 490 0.79 0.35 43.36
N TYR A 491 0.21 -0.51 42.50
CA TYR A 491 -0.16 -0.12 41.13
C TYR A 491 -1.48 0.64 41.10
N ASP A 492 -1.40 1.97 41.12
CA ASP A 492 -2.53 2.88 41.03
C ASP A 492 -2.66 3.45 39.60
N ARG A 493 -3.05 2.58 38.66
CA ARG A 493 -3.53 3.04 37.37
C ARG A 493 -5.03 2.80 37.34
N THR A 494 -5.77 3.82 37.75
CA THR A 494 -7.25 3.84 37.84
C THR A 494 -7.87 3.08 36.68
N PRO A 495 -8.62 1.98 36.93
CA PRO A 495 -9.45 1.36 35.91
C PRO A 495 -10.36 2.44 35.32
N SER A 496 -10.46 2.48 33.99
CA SER A 496 -11.59 3.20 33.39
C SER A 496 -12.78 2.29 33.60
N GLU A 497 -13.90 2.85 34.01
CA GLU A 497 -15.07 2.18 34.61
C GLU A 497 -15.76 1.12 33.71
N SER A 498 -15.19 0.76 32.56
CA SER A 498 -15.79 -0.16 31.58
C SER A 498 -15.38 -1.63 31.72
N ASP A 499 -14.25 -1.97 32.36
CA ASP A 499 -13.80 -3.35 32.51
C ASP A 499 -14.13 -3.87 33.92
N GLY A 500 -14.96 -4.91 33.99
CA GLY A 500 -15.51 -5.43 35.25
C GLY A 500 -14.45 -5.90 36.26
N LEU A 501 -14.78 -5.80 37.54
CA LEU A 501 -13.96 -6.16 38.72
C LEU A 501 -13.21 -7.52 38.64
N LYS A 502 -13.69 -8.47 37.84
CA LYS A 502 -13.06 -9.80 37.66
C LYS A 502 -11.75 -9.73 36.87
N ASP A 503 -11.64 -8.81 35.93
CA ASP A 503 -10.44 -8.68 35.09
C ASP A 503 -9.28 -8.02 35.85
N GLU A 504 -9.57 -7.18 36.84
CA GLU A 504 -8.54 -6.54 37.69
C GLU A 504 -7.84 -7.54 38.62
N ILE A 505 -8.61 -8.41 39.28
CA ILE A 505 -8.05 -9.46 40.16
C ILE A 505 -7.20 -10.44 39.34
N CYS A 506 -7.71 -10.83 38.16
CA CYS A 506 -6.97 -11.70 37.25
C CYS A 506 -5.67 -11.03 36.80
N TYR A 507 -5.72 -9.75 36.40
CA TYR A 507 -4.54 -9.00 35.99
C TYR A 507 -3.50 -8.87 37.11
N LYS A 508 -3.90 -8.51 38.33
CA LYS A 508 -2.98 -8.41 39.47
C LYS A 508 -2.28 -9.74 39.76
N LYS A 509 -2.99 -10.86 39.61
CA LYS A 509 -2.42 -12.21 39.73
C LYS A 509 -1.40 -12.49 38.62
N GLU A 510 -1.76 -12.24 37.36
CA GLU A 510 -0.88 -12.45 36.19
C GLU A 510 0.38 -11.56 36.26
N LEU A 511 0.22 -10.31 36.70
CA LEU A 511 1.33 -9.39 36.90
C LEU A 511 2.27 -9.90 38.01
N LYS A 512 1.73 -10.33 39.14
CA LYS A 512 2.51 -10.94 40.24
C LYS A 512 3.28 -12.16 39.75
N GLU A 513 2.63 -13.04 38.98
CA GLU A 513 3.29 -14.20 38.39
C GLU A 513 4.41 -13.81 37.43
N THR A 514 4.17 -12.82 36.56
CA THR A 514 5.16 -12.28 35.62
C THR A 514 6.39 -11.71 36.35
N VAL A 515 6.17 -10.92 37.41
CA VAL A 515 7.25 -10.36 38.25
C VAL A 515 8.01 -11.47 38.98
N CYS A 516 7.31 -12.48 39.52
CA CYS A 516 7.95 -13.64 40.14
C CYS A 516 8.80 -14.43 39.14
N ILE A 517 8.38 -14.55 37.88
CA ILE A 517 9.17 -15.21 36.83
C ILE A 517 10.42 -14.39 36.53
N LEU A 518 10.31 -13.06 36.42
CA LEU A 518 11.45 -12.18 36.20
C LEU A 518 12.49 -12.30 37.33
N ALA A 519 12.05 -12.26 38.60
CA ALA A 519 12.93 -12.41 39.76
C ALA A 519 13.68 -13.75 39.74
N LYS A 520 12.99 -14.86 39.43
CA LYS A 520 13.61 -16.18 39.29
C LYS A 520 14.62 -16.25 38.14
N CYS A 521 14.32 -15.62 37.01
CA CYS A 521 15.26 -15.51 35.88
C CYS A 521 16.52 -14.73 36.29
N LEU A 522 16.36 -13.63 37.03
CA LEU A 522 17.47 -12.80 37.49
C LEU A 522 18.37 -13.52 38.50
N GLU A 523 17.79 -14.25 39.46
CA GLU A 523 18.55 -15.11 40.38
C GLU A 523 19.38 -16.16 39.64
N ALA A 524 18.78 -16.82 38.64
CA ALA A 524 19.46 -17.84 37.85
C ALA A 524 20.66 -17.30 37.07
N GLU A 525 20.54 -16.09 36.49
CA GLU A 525 21.62 -15.43 35.75
C GLU A 525 22.74 -14.93 36.68
N ARG A 526 22.41 -14.41 37.87
CA ARG A 526 23.39 -13.98 38.88
C ARG A 526 24.22 -15.12 39.45
N ASP A 527 23.60 -16.29 39.64
CA ASP A 527 24.25 -17.49 40.18
C ASP A 527 25.23 -18.15 39.20
N GLY A 528 25.35 -17.67 37.96
CA GLY A 528 26.20 -18.27 36.94
C GLY A 528 25.78 -19.69 36.53
N LYS A 529 24.54 -20.10 36.84
CA LYS A 529 23.97 -21.40 36.45
C LYS A 529 23.50 -21.38 34.99
N SER A 530 24.34 -20.94 34.07
CA SER A 530 24.11 -21.08 32.62
C SER A 530 24.42 -22.52 32.20
N GLY A 531 23.54 -23.45 32.60
CA GLY A 531 23.79 -24.88 32.42
C GLY A 531 22.57 -25.75 32.26
N VAL A 532 21.36 -25.20 32.29
CA VAL A 532 20.25 -25.93 31.68
C VAL A 532 19.70 -25.10 30.54
N ASN A 533 20.05 -25.56 29.34
CA ASN A 533 19.36 -25.30 28.10
C ASN A 533 17.85 -25.35 28.38
N TRP A 534 17.22 -24.20 28.64
CA TRP A 534 15.80 -24.09 28.38
C TRP A 534 15.72 -23.63 26.93
N PRO A 535 15.43 -24.56 26.00
CA PRO A 535 15.50 -24.26 24.59
C PRO A 535 14.61 -23.06 24.32
N SER A 536 15.20 -22.03 23.76
CA SER A 536 14.51 -21.09 22.89
C SER A 536 13.83 -21.93 21.83
N LYS A 537 12.62 -22.42 22.08
CA LYS A 537 11.77 -22.86 20.98
C LYS A 537 11.54 -21.59 20.19
N THR A 538 12.32 -21.42 19.13
CA THR A 538 11.97 -20.62 17.98
C THR A 538 10.53 -20.99 17.67
N LEU A 539 9.61 -20.08 17.99
CA LEU A 539 8.20 -20.24 17.68
C LEU A 539 8.12 -20.20 16.17
N SER A 540 8.09 -21.38 15.54
CA SER A 540 7.70 -21.51 14.15
C SER A 540 6.32 -20.88 14.00
N TYR A 541 6.24 -19.91 13.09
CA TYR A 541 5.07 -19.14 12.67
C TYR A 541 3.75 -19.95 12.61
N ASN A 542 3.83 -21.23 12.27
CA ASN A 542 2.68 -22.11 12.06
C ASN A 542 2.10 -22.78 13.33
N ASN A 543 2.84 -22.84 14.45
CA ASN A 543 2.39 -23.55 15.67
C ASN A 543 1.70 -22.65 16.69
N TRP A 544 1.96 -21.34 16.65
CA TRP A 544 1.35 -20.35 17.54
C TRP A 544 -0.12 -20.08 17.17
N TRP A 545 -0.41 -19.89 15.88
CA TRP A 545 -1.76 -19.65 15.33
C TRP A 545 -2.76 -20.77 15.60
N ARG A 546 -2.33 -22.04 15.53
CA ARG A 546 -3.21 -23.20 15.75
C ARG A 546 -3.68 -23.34 17.22
N LYS A 547 -2.87 -22.89 18.18
CA LYS A 547 -3.25 -22.87 19.60
C LYS A 547 -4.14 -21.68 19.97
N PHE A 548 -3.94 -20.52 19.34
CA PHE A 548 -4.72 -19.32 19.62
C PHE A 548 -6.21 -19.49 19.24
N HIS A 549 -6.51 -20.08 18.07
CA HIS A 549 -7.90 -20.37 17.69
C HIS A 549 -8.58 -21.44 18.56
N HIS A 550 -7.83 -22.39 19.12
CA HIS A 550 -8.40 -23.40 20.01
C HIS A 550 -8.82 -22.82 21.36
N VAL A 551 -8.14 -21.76 21.85
CA VAL A 551 -8.45 -21.09 23.13
C VAL A 551 -9.57 -20.06 22.96
N CYS A 552 -9.56 -19.27 21.88
CA CYS A 552 -10.66 -18.33 21.59
C CYS A 552 -11.95 -19.03 21.09
N GLY A 553 -11.84 -20.20 20.47
CA GLY A 553 -13.00 -21.03 20.08
C GLY A 553 -13.72 -21.66 21.27
N SER A 554 -12.99 -22.11 22.30
CA SER A 554 -13.59 -22.73 23.48
C SER A 554 -14.28 -21.75 24.45
N GLN A 555 -14.03 -20.44 24.35
CA GLN A 555 -14.72 -19.43 25.17
C GLN A 555 -16.00 -18.87 24.54
N LYS A 556 -16.29 -19.13 23.26
CA LYS A 556 -17.58 -18.79 22.62
C LYS A 556 -18.65 -19.89 22.71
N GLY A 557 -18.32 -21.07 23.26
CA GLY A 557 -19.23 -22.22 23.38
C GLY A 557 -19.91 -22.42 24.74
N LYS A 558 -19.69 -21.55 25.74
CA LYS A 558 -20.33 -21.65 27.07
C LYS A 558 -21.15 -20.40 27.41
N LYS A 559 -22.15 -20.11 26.60
CA LYS A 559 -23.32 -19.30 26.98
C LYS A 559 -24.53 -19.91 26.27
N GLY A 560 -25.29 -20.71 27.01
CA GLY A 560 -26.54 -21.30 26.53
C GLY A 560 -26.71 -22.75 26.98
N LEU A 561 -27.07 -22.92 28.26
CA LEU A 561 -27.96 -23.98 28.77
C LEU A 561 -28.01 -23.79 30.29
N GLY A 562 -28.97 -22.96 30.70
CA GLY A 562 -29.56 -23.07 32.02
C GLY A 562 -30.50 -24.27 32.05
N ASP A 563 -30.78 -24.71 33.27
CA ASP A 563 -31.78 -25.68 33.67
C ASP A 563 -31.42 -27.14 33.39
N PHE A 564 -30.87 -27.82 34.42
CA PHE A 564 -31.54 -28.99 35.01
C PHE A 564 -31.05 -29.18 36.47
N ASP A 565 -32.03 -29.49 37.31
CA ASP A 565 -32.00 -29.60 38.76
C ASP A 565 -30.98 -30.59 39.33
N GLU A 566 -30.70 -30.35 40.62
CA GLU A 566 -30.12 -31.27 41.58
C GLU A 566 -30.77 -32.66 41.51
N ASP A 567 -29.96 -33.72 41.44
CA ASP A 567 -30.12 -34.82 42.39
C ASP A 567 -28.87 -35.69 42.52
N MET A 568 -28.61 -36.07 43.76
CA MET A 568 -27.57 -37.00 44.21
C MET A 568 -27.65 -38.36 43.52
N GLN A 569 -26.50 -38.96 43.23
CA GLN A 569 -25.93 -40.12 43.96
C GLN A 569 -24.66 -40.63 43.21
N PRO A 570 -23.66 -41.15 43.94
CA PRO A 570 -22.42 -41.67 43.37
C PRO A 570 -22.54 -43.17 43.09
N GLU A 571 -21.91 -43.69 42.04
CA GLU A 571 -21.40 -45.07 42.09
C GLU A 571 -20.40 -45.39 40.98
N ASP A 572 -19.47 -46.24 41.39
CA ASP A 572 -18.35 -46.83 40.68
C ASP A 572 -18.72 -47.49 39.33
N LYS A 573 -17.78 -47.46 38.39
CA LYS A 573 -17.09 -48.65 37.82
C LYS A 573 -16.45 -48.34 36.46
N ASP A 574 -15.12 -48.47 36.42
CA ASP A 574 -14.42 -49.56 35.72
C ASP A 574 -14.62 -49.79 34.20
N PHE A 575 -13.47 -50.07 33.55
CA PHE A 575 -13.23 -50.65 32.21
C PHE A 575 -13.33 -49.71 30.98
N GLU A 576 -12.19 -49.34 30.38
CA GLU A 576 -11.36 -50.07 29.39
C GLU A 576 -11.84 -49.94 27.94
N ARG A 577 -10.90 -49.50 27.10
CA ARG A 577 -10.61 -49.91 25.70
C ARG A 577 -11.78 -49.90 24.70
N GLN A 578 -11.66 -49.05 23.68
CA GLN A 578 -10.83 -49.31 22.48
C GLN A 578 -10.51 -48.00 21.76
#